data_AF-A0A962EFK0-F1
#
_entry.id   AF-A0A962EFK0-F1
#
_cell.length_a   1.000
_cell.length_b   1.000
_cell.length_c   1.000
_cell.angle_alpha   90.00
_cell.angle_beta   90.00
_cell.angle_gamma   90.00
#
_symmetry.space_group_name_H-M   'P 1'
#
loop_
_entity.id
_entity.type
_entity.pdbx_description
1 polymer ?
#
loop_
_entity_poly.entity_id
_entity_poly.type
_entity_poly.pdbx_seq_one_letter_code
_entity_poly.pdbx_strand_id
1 'polypeptide(L)'
;MRNWFWVAAVGILASAQVAAQDKPDDVIRSALKTLNPDIRVDEIRAAPIDGLYEVTVPGQVVYVTADGKYLVQGMILDIPQKLDLTEQRRAELRKDLLAKAPESQRIIFKPKGEVKHKVAVFTDIDCGYCRELHKHMAEYN
;
A
#
# COMPACT_ATOMS: atom_id res chain seq x y z
N MET A 1 -11.85 -51.69 -60.82
CA MET A 1 -12.66 -51.95 -59.61
C MET A 1 -11.78 -51.62 -58.41
N ARG A 2 -11.72 -50.36 -57.96
CA ARG A 2 -12.64 -49.69 -57.02
C ARG A 2 -12.68 -50.37 -55.64
N ASN A 3 -11.82 -49.96 -54.69
CA ASN A 3 -12.25 -49.06 -53.61
C ASN A 3 -11.10 -48.62 -52.70
N TRP A 4 -11.03 -47.31 -52.52
CA TRP A 4 -10.16 -46.55 -51.64
C TRP A 4 -10.97 -46.25 -50.38
N PHE A 5 -10.67 -46.89 -49.25
CA PHE A 5 -11.28 -46.54 -47.97
C PHE A 5 -10.37 -45.56 -47.24
N TRP A 6 -10.64 -44.27 -47.43
CA TRP A 6 -10.16 -43.20 -46.56
C TRP A 6 -10.95 -43.26 -45.25
N VAL A 7 -10.30 -43.63 -44.15
CA VAL A 7 -10.82 -43.37 -42.80
C VAL A 7 -10.30 -42.01 -42.39
N ALA A 8 -11.12 -40.98 -42.56
CA ALA A 8 -10.85 -39.64 -42.04
C ALA A 8 -11.15 -39.63 -40.53
N ALA A 9 -10.11 -39.65 -39.70
CA ALA A 9 -10.22 -39.44 -38.27
C ALA A 9 -10.46 -37.94 -38.02
N VAL A 10 -11.71 -37.58 -37.70
CA VAL A 10 -12.09 -36.22 -37.30
C VAL A 10 -11.62 -36.02 -35.86
N GLY A 11 -10.48 -35.35 -35.68
CA GLY A 11 -9.98 -34.92 -34.39
C GLY A 11 -10.80 -33.74 -33.86
N ILE A 12 -11.55 -33.95 -32.80
CA ILE A 12 -12.19 -32.87 -32.03
C ILE A 12 -11.09 -32.16 -31.24
N LEU A 13 -10.61 -31.03 -31.76
CA LEU A 13 -9.81 -30.06 -31.02
C LEU A 13 -10.74 -29.33 -30.05
N ALA A 14 -10.82 -29.81 -28.81
CA ALA A 14 -11.45 -29.08 -27.73
C ALA A 14 -10.56 -27.88 -27.36
N SER A 15 -10.90 -26.71 -27.88
CA SER A 15 -10.30 -25.44 -27.49
C SER A 15 -10.65 -25.16 -26.02
N ALA A 16 -9.73 -25.46 -25.09
CA ALA A 16 -9.83 -24.98 -23.73
C ALA A 16 -9.71 -23.44 -23.76
N GLN A 17 -10.84 -22.75 -23.72
CA GLN A 17 -10.89 -21.32 -23.45
C GLN A 17 -10.46 -21.13 -22.00
N VAL A 18 -9.17 -20.89 -21.79
CA VAL A 18 -8.68 -20.33 -20.53
C VAL A 18 -9.25 -18.92 -20.47
N ALA A 19 -10.38 -18.75 -19.77
CA ALA A 19 -10.86 -17.43 -19.42
C ALA A 19 -9.72 -16.74 -18.67
N ALA A 20 -9.18 -15.67 -19.23
CA ALA A 20 -8.25 -14.81 -18.51
C ALA A 20 -9.01 -14.29 -17.30
N GLN A 21 -8.73 -14.84 -16.12
CA GLN A 21 -9.14 -14.18 -14.88
C GLN A 21 -8.41 -12.84 -14.88
N ASP A 22 -9.16 -11.75 -14.92
CA ASP A 22 -8.60 -10.42 -14.73
C ASP A 22 -7.75 -10.43 -13.46
N LYS A 23 -6.54 -9.88 -13.56
CA LYS A 23 -5.67 -9.80 -12.39
C LYS A 23 -6.39 -8.96 -11.34
N PRO A 24 -6.45 -9.38 -10.06
CA PRO A 24 -7.13 -8.63 -9.02
C PRO A 24 -6.73 -7.14 -8.96
N ASP A 25 -5.47 -6.82 -9.28
CA ASP A 25 -4.99 -5.43 -9.38
C ASP A 25 -5.80 -4.58 -10.39
N ASP A 26 -6.06 -5.08 -11.60
CA ASP A 26 -6.79 -4.35 -12.64
C ASP A 26 -8.26 -4.13 -12.23
N VAL A 27 -8.87 -5.14 -11.61
CA VAL A 27 -10.25 -5.09 -11.08
C VAL A 27 -10.34 -4.04 -9.97
N ILE A 28 -9.41 -4.07 -9.01
CA ILE A 28 -9.37 -3.13 -7.90
C ILE A 28 -9.16 -1.70 -8.39
N ARG A 29 -8.21 -1.46 -9.31
CA ARG A 29 -7.98 -0.13 -9.90
C ARG A 29 -9.23 0.40 -10.60
N SER A 30 -9.89 -0.46 -11.36
CA SER A 30 -11.12 -0.10 -12.07
C SER A 30 -12.25 0.23 -11.09
N ALA A 31 -12.44 -0.58 -10.06
CA ALA A 31 -13.44 -0.34 -9.02
C ALA A 31 -13.20 0.99 -8.29
N LEU A 32 -11.95 1.27 -7.89
CA LEU A 32 -11.60 2.52 -7.21
C LEU A 32 -11.87 3.76 -8.08
N LYS A 33 -11.62 3.69 -9.39
CA LYS A 33 -11.95 4.78 -10.32
C LYS A 33 -13.44 5.07 -10.44
N THR A 34 -14.31 4.10 -10.14
CA THR A 34 -15.76 4.36 -10.11
C THR A 34 -16.18 5.22 -8.91
N LEU A 35 -15.42 5.15 -7.81
CA LEU A 35 -15.63 5.97 -6.61
C LEU A 35 -15.05 7.38 -6.76
N ASN A 36 -13.86 7.46 -7.35
CA ASN A 36 -13.20 8.72 -7.65
C ASN A 36 -12.33 8.56 -8.90
N PRO A 37 -12.70 9.17 -10.04
CA PRO A 37 -11.93 9.08 -11.28
C PRO A 37 -10.48 9.56 -11.15
N ASP A 38 -10.21 10.48 -10.23
CA ASP A 38 -8.89 11.08 -10.00
C ASP A 38 -8.07 10.31 -8.95
N ILE A 39 -8.57 9.18 -8.43
CA ILE A 39 -7.86 8.41 -7.42
C ILE A 39 -6.54 7.86 -8.01
N ARG A 40 -5.44 8.20 -7.34
CA ARG A 40 -4.13 7.63 -7.65
C ARG A 40 -3.89 6.43 -6.76
N VAL A 41 -3.69 5.27 -7.37
CA VAL A 41 -3.32 4.05 -6.65
C VAL A 41 -1.82 3.88 -6.74
N ASP A 42 -1.14 4.09 -5.60
CA ASP A 42 0.31 4.05 -5.49
C ASP A 42 0.81 2.60 -5.48
N GLU A 43 0.15 1.70 -4.75
CA GLU A 43 0.52 0.29 -4.65
C GLU A 43 -0.70 -0.59 -4.31
N ILE A 44 -0.74 -1.81 -4.83
CA ILE A 44 -1.69 -2.87 -4.45
C ILE A 44 -0.88 -4.10 -4.05
N ARG A 45 -1.20 -4.69 -2.89
CA ARG A 45 -0.59 -5.93 -2.42
C ARG A 45 -1.61 -6.82 -1.71
N ALA A 46 -1.33 -8.12 -1.64
CA ALA A 46 -2.17 -9.03 -0.87
C ALA A 46 -2.16 -8.64 0.62
N ALA A 47 -3.33 -8.63 1.26
CA ALA A 47 -3.43 -8.54 2.71
C ALA A 47 -3.27 -9.93 3.35
N PRO A 48 -3.04 -10.01 4.67
CA PRO A 48 -2.99 -11.30 5.39
C PRO A 48 -4.33 -12.05 5.44
N ILE A 49 -5.42 -11.44 4.98
CA ILE A 49 -6.76 -12.03 4.91
C ILE A 49 -7.01 -12.43 3.46
N ASP A 50 -7.30 -13.71 3.22
CA ASP A 50 -7.54 -14.25 1.88
C ASP A 50 -8.65 -13.49 1.14
N GLY A 51 -8.37 -13.15 -0.12
CA GLY A 51 -9.30 -12.39 -0.97
C GLY A 51 -9.38 -10.91 -0.66
N LEU A 52 -8.58 -10.40 0.30
CA LEU A 52 -8.47 -8.98 0.60
C LEU A 52 -7.11 -8.45 0.14
N TYR A 53 -7.11 -7.26 -0.44
CA TYR A 53 -5.92 -6.58 -0.90
C TYR A 53 -5.76 -5.27 -0.15
N GLU A 54 -4.54 -5.00 0.28
CA GLU A 54 -4.17 -3.70 0.79
C GLU A 54 -3.83 -2.78 -0.39
N VAL A 55 -4.45 -1.60 -0.40
CA VAL A 55 -4.26 -0.59 -1.43
C VAL A 55 -3.72 0.67 -0.78
N THR A 56 -2.56 1.11 -1.25
CA THR A 56 -1.97 2.39 -0.88
C THR A 56 -2.45 3.47 -1.85
N VAL A 57 -3.07 4.50 -1.29
CA VAL A 57 -3.44 5.74 -1.99
C VAL A 57 -2.79 6.92 -1.27
N PRO A 58 -2.68 8.10 -1.87
CA PRO A 58 -2.01 9.24 -1.24
C PRO A 58 -2.51 9.51 0.19
N GLY A 59 -1.62 9.28 1.16
CA GLY A 59 -1.88 9.52 2.59
C GLY A 59 -2.68 8.45 3.32
N GLN A 60 -3.10 7.36 2.67
CA GLN A 60 -3.95 6.34 3.29
C GLN A 60 -3.62 4.91 2.84
N VAL A 61 -3.98 3.97 3.71
CA VAL A 61 -4.02 2.54 3.43
C VAL A 61 -5.47 2.10 3.57
N VAL A 62 -6.04 1.53 2.52
CA VAL A 62 -7.40 0.99 2.49
C VAL A 62 -7.34 -0.47 2.06
N TYR A 63 -8.43 -1.20 2.26
CA TYR A 63 -8.52 -2.60 1.87
C TYR A 63 -9.65 -2.80 0.86
N VAL A 64 -9.41 -3.59 -0.17
CA VAL A 64 -10.39 -3.87 -1.23
C VAL A 64 -10.45 -5.37 -1.48
N THR A 65 -11.65 -5.93 -1.64
CA THR A 65 -11.79 -7.34 -2.01
C THR A 65 -11.25 -7.60 -3.42
N ALA A 66 -10.79 -8.82 -3.68
CA ALA A 66 -10.20 -9.23 -4.96
C ALA A 66 -11.12 -8.98 -6.17
N ASP A 67 -12.44 -9.03 -5.94
CA ASP A 67 -13.48 -8.78 -6.93
C ASP A 67 -13.88 -7.29 -7.05
N GLY A 68 -13.21 -6.40 -6.31
CA GLY A 68 -13.42 -4.96 -6.34
C GLY A 68 -14.74 -4.48 -5.72
N LYS A 69 -15.55 -5.36 -5.14
CA LYS A 69 -16.92 -5.01 -4.70
C LYS A 69 -16.98 -4.27 -3.37
N TYR A 70 -16.05 -4.54 -2.46
CA TYR A 70 -16.06 -3.96 -1.13
C TYR A 70 -14.76 -3.23 -0.86
N LEU A 71 -14.89 -2.00 -0.35
CA LEU A 71 -13.81 -1.22 0.21
C LEU A 71 -14.01 -1.13 1.73
N VAL A 72 -12.96 -1.43 2.47
CA VAL A 72 -12.92 -1.36 3.94
C VAL A 72 -11.89 -0.33 4.36
N GLN A 73 -12.32 0.60 5.20
CA GLN A 73 -11.45 1.59 5.85
C GLN A 73 -11.27 1.19 7.31
N GLY A 74 -10.02 1.20 7.78
CA GLY A 74 -9.70 0.84 9.16
C GLY A 74 -8.31 0.23 9.27
N MET A 75 -8.19 -0.76 10.16
CA MET A 75 -6.94 -1.46 10.41
C MET A 75 -7.15 -2.97 10.50
N ILE A 76 -6.15 -3.73 10.06
CA ILE A 76 -6.01 -5.14 10.37
C ILE A 76 -5.12 -5.28 11.61
N LEU A 77 -5.70 -5.83 12.67
CA LEU A 77 -4.96 -6.23 13.88
C LEU A 77 -4.64 -7.72 13.81
N ASP A 78 -3.35 -8.05 13.91
CA ASP A 78 -2.90 -9.39 14.25
C ASP A 78 -3.14 -9.62 15.74
N ILE A 79 -4.17 -10.40 16.07
CA ILE A 79 -4.56 -10.69 17.45
C ILE A 79 -3.49 -11.51 18.19
N PRO A 80 -2.95 -12.62 17.62
CA PRO A 80 -1.87 -13.37 18.23
C PRO A 80 -0.65 -12.51 18.60
N GLN A 81 -0.21 -11.64 17.68
CA GLN A 81 0.98 -10.82 17.87
C GLN A 81 0.67 -9.48 18.56
N LYS A 82 -0.61 -9.10 18.69
CA LYS A 82 -1.09 -7.80 19.17
C LYS A 82 -0.50 -6.63 18.37
N LEU A 83 -0.42 -6.80 17.04
CA LEU A 83 0.18 -5.82 16.15
C LEU A 83 -0.87 -5.20 15.22
N ASP A 84 -0.81 -3.89 15.05
CA ASP A 84 -1.52 -3.22 13.96
C ASP A 84 -0.66 -3.27 12.69
N LEU A 85 -1.02 -4.19 11.79
CA LEU A 85 -0.31 -4.41 10.53
C LEU A 85 -0.43 -3.21 9.58
N THR A 86 -1.51 -2.44 9.74
CA THR A 86 -1.77 -1.24 8.94
C THR A 86 -0.90 -0.09 9.41
N GLU A 87 -0.74 0.08 10.72
CA GLU A 87 0.22 1.06 11.26
C GLU A 87 1.65 0.70 10.90
N GLN A 88 2.02 -0.59 10.93
CA GLN A 88 3.34 -1.01 10.43
C GLN A 88 3.54 -0.57 8.99
N ARG A 89 2.56 -0.80 8.13
CA ARG A 89 2.61 -0.34 6.74
C ARG A 89 2.72 1.18 6.64
N ARG A 90 1.86 1.92 7.36
CA ARG A 90 1.89 3.39 7.38
C ARG A 90 3.23 3.91 7.87
N ALA A 91 3.85 3.24 8.85
CA ALA A 91 5.16 3.60 9.37
C ALA A 91 6.25 3.44 8.30
N GLU A 92 6.25 2.35 7.54
CA GLU A 92 7.19 2.17 6.42
C GLU A 92 6.98 3.21 5.32
N LEU A 93 5.73 3.46 4.91
CA LEU A 93 5.41 4.52 3.94
C LEU A 93 5.87 5.90 4.41
N ARG A 94 5.67 6.23 5.70
CA ARG A 94 6.14 7.49 6.29
C ARG A 94 7.67 7.60 6.31
N LYS A 95 8.37 6.51 6.63
CA LYS A 95 9.84 6.46 6.59
C LYS A 95 10.36 6.72 5.18
N ASP A 96 9.76 6.09 4.17
CA ASP A 96 10.15 6.28 2.76
C ASP A 96 9.92 7.71 2.28
N LEU A 97 8.81 8.33 2.68
CA LEU A 97 8.54 9.73 2.38
C LEU A 97 9.53 10.65 3.09
N LEU A 98 9.82 10.40 4.38
CA LEU A 98 10.77 11.19 5.15
C LEU A 98 12.20 11.08 4.61
N ALA A 99 12.60 9.91 4.12
CA ALA A 99 13.90 9.69 3.48
C ALA A 99 14.09 10.53 2.20
N LYS A 100 12.98 10.87 1.52
CA LYS A 100 12.97 11.73 0.32
C LYS A 100 12.96 13.22 0.67
N ALA A 101 12.72 13.61 1.92
CA ALA A 101 12.72 15.00 2.33
C ALA A 101 14.15 15.57 2.35
N PRO A 102 14.44 16.63 1.57
CA PRO A 102 15.80 17.13 1.41
C PRO A 102 16.32 17.75 2.72
N GLU A 103 17.59 17.54 3.02
CA GLU A 103 18.21 18.06 4.24
C GLU A 103 18.18 19.59 4.32
N SER A 104 18.25 20.26 3.18
CA SER A 104 18.18 21.72 3.07
C SER A 104 16.85 22.32 3.52
N GLN A 105 15.80 21.50 3.64
CA GLN A 105 14.49 21.92 4.15
C GLN A 105 14.28 21.50 5.62
N ARG A 106 15.32 21.01 6.30
CA ARG A 106 15.26 20.59 7.70
C ARG A 106 16.03 21.56 8.59
N ILE A 107 15.48 21.80 9.78
CA ILE A 107 16.21 22.43 10.88
C ILE A 107 16.74 21.29 11.77
N ILE A 108 18.05 21.22 11.96
CA ILE A 108 18.70 20.11 12.67
C ILE A 108 19.30 20.60 13.98
N PHE A 109 18.71 20.16 15.10
CA PHE A 109 19.27 20.33 16.43
C PHE A 109 20.10 19.09 16.78
N LYS A 110 21.43 19.18 16.65
CA LYS A 110 22.35 18.07 16.96
C LYS A 110 22.76 18.11 18.43
N PRO A 111 22.94 16.95 19.09
CA PRO A 111 23.37 16.93 20.46
C PRO A 111 24.85 17.23 20.65
N LYS A 112 25.23 17.66 21.86
CA LYS A 112 26.65 17.79 22.23
C LYS A 112 27.22 16.42 22.56
N GLY A 113 27.59 15.65 21.54
CA GLY A 113 28.24 14.34 21.70
C GLY A 113 27.64 13.26 20.80
N GLU A 114 27.56 12.04 21.32
CA GLU A 114 27.05 10.88 20.60
C GLU A 114 25.55 10.99 20.30
N VAL A 115 25.16 10.72 19.05
CA VAL A 115 23.76 10.67 18.63
C VAL A 115 23.17 9.31 18.97
N LYS A 116 22.43 9.22 20.08
CA LYS A 116 21.77 7.97 20.51
C LYS A 116 20.49 7.67 19.73
N HIS A 117 19.73 8.72 19.39
CA HIS A 117 18.46 8.61 18.68
C HIS A 117 18.31 9.74 17.65
N LYS A 118 17.48 9.51 16.63
CA LYS A 118 17.08 10.52 15.65
C LYS A 118 15.56 10.60 15.65
N VAL A 119 15.03 11.80 15.85
CA VAL A 119 13.60 12.08 15.81
C VAL A 119 13.36 13.14 14.74
N ALA A 120 12.42 12.88 13.84
CA ALA A 120 11.93 13.88 12.90
C ALA A 120 10.62 14.44 13.43
N VAL A 121 10.58 15.76 13.63
CA VAL A 121 9.41 16.46 14.19
C VAL A 121 8.82 17.34 13.09
N PHE A 122 7.59 17.06 12.69
CA PHE A 122 6.78 18.02 11.96
C PHE A 122 6.23 19.02 12.98
N THR A 123 6.58 20.30 12.81
CA THR A 123 6.32 21.35 13.80
C THR A 123 5.68 22.55 13.13
N ASP A 124 4.91 23.31 13.91
CA ASP A 124 4.22 24.52 13.46
C ASP A 124 4.50 25.65 14.46
N ILE A 125 4.83 26.84 13.95
CA ILE A 125 5.14 28.02 14.76
C ILE A 125 3.93 28.52 15.56
N ASP A 126 2.71 28.23 15.08
CA ASP A 126 1.45 28.62 15.73
C ASP A 126 0.97 27.57 16.74
N CYS A 127 1.55 26.37 16.74
CA CYS A 127 1.21 25.32 17.69
C CYS A 127 1.88 25.56 19.05
N GLY A 128 1.07 25.78 20.10
CA GLY A 128 1.55 26.02 21.46
C GLY A 128 2.49 24.93 22.00
N TYR A 129 2.17 23.65 21.77
CA TYR A 129 3.03 22.53 22.17
C TYR A 129 4.34 22.47 21.37
N CYS A 130 4.32 22.85 20.10
CA CYS A 130 5.53 22.94 19.28
C CYS A 130 6.49 24.01 19.80
N ARG A 131 5.95 25.17 20.19
CA ARG A 131 6.73 26.24 20.82
C ARG A 131 7.31 25.78 22.16
N GLU A 132 6.52 25.07 22.97
CA GLU A 132 7.01 24.53 24.24
C GLU A 132 8.16 23.54 24.03
N LEU A 133 8.00 22.59 23.10
CA LEU A 133 9.06 21.65 22.72
C LEU A 133 10.36 22.37 22.34
N HIS A 134 10.28 23.46 21.56
CA HIS A 134 11.46 24.21 21.14
C HIS A 134 12.11 25.01 22.28
N LYS A 135 11.38 25.41 23.32
CA LYS A 135 11.98 26.04 24.52
C LYS A 135 12.89 25.07 25.29
N HIS A 136 12.56 23.78 25.26
CA HIS A 136 13.29 22.71 25.95
C HIS A 136 14.33 22.02 25.06
N MET A 137 14.64 22.53 23.86
CA MET A 137 15.50 21.84 22.91
C MET A 137 16.87 21.47 23.51
N ALA A 138 17.46 22.37 24.32
CA ALA A 138 18.73 22.16 25.00
C ALA A 138 18.75 20.98 25.99
N GLU A 139 17.59 20.51 26.45
CA GLU A 139 17.48 19.31 27.29
C GLU A 139 17.46 18.02 26.46
N TYR A 140 17.12 18.12 25.17
CA TYR A 140 17.13 17.00 24.22
C TYR A 140 18.46 16.85 23.47
N ASN A 141 19.22 17.94 23.29
CA ASN A 141 20.42 17.98 22.44
C ASN A 141 21.73 18.34 23.16
#